data_AF-A0A9W7HDB3-F1
#
_entry.id   AF-A0A9W7HDB3-F1
#
_cell.length_a   1.000
_cell.length_b   1.000
_cell.length_c   1.000
_cell.angle_alpha   90.00
_cell.angle_beta   90.00
_cell.angle_gamma   90.00
#
_symmetry.space_group_name_H-M   'P 1'
#
loop_
_entity.id
_entity.type
_entity.pdbx_description
1 polymer ?
#
loop_
_entity_poly.entity_id
_entity_poly.type
_entity_poly.pdbx_seq_one_letter_code
_entity_poly.pdbx_strand_id
1 'polypeptide(L)'
;MEDFRPISLVSNLYKILARVLSRRLSSCIKEVVDINLFAFTPGKQIADCALIANEVVDDLIRKKKQAIIFKANFSKAFDTVDWNFLDLSLEATGFGARWRK
;
A
#
# COMPACT_ATOMS: atom_id res chain seq x y z
N MET A 1 -13.85 -18.27 -13.04
CA MET A 1 -12.43 -18.71 -12.90
C MET A 1 -11.48 -17.52 -12.76
N GLU A 2 -11.89 -16.30 -13.12
CA GLU A 2 -11.05 -15.10 -13.05
C GLU A 2 -10.88 -14.49 -11.65
N ASP A 3 -11.74 -14.86 -10.68
CA ASP A 3 -11.75 -14.31 -9.31
C ASP A 3 -10.93 -15.11 -8.29
N PHE A 4 -10.29 -16.21 -8.69
CA PHE A 4 -9.44 -16.97 -7.77
C PHE A 4 -8.16 -16.18 -7.48
N ARG A 5 -7.91 -15.92 -6.18
CA ARG A 5 -6.63 -15.39 -5.70
C ARG A 5 -5.73 -16.55 -5.26
N PRO A 6 -4.66 -16.88 -6.01
CA PRO A 6 -3.75 -17.94 -5.61
C PRO A 6 -3.02 -17.54 -4.32
N ILE A 7 -2.89 -18.48 -3.40
CA ILE A 7 -2.06 -18.31 -2.20
C ILE A 7 -0.76 -19.06 -2.43
N SER A 8 0.36 -18.34 -2.44
CA SER A 8 1.68 -18.96 -2.56
C SER A 8 2.08 -19.62 -1.25
N LEU A 9 2.20 -20.94 -1.24
CA LEU A 9 2.78 -21.69 -0.12
C LEU A 9 4.29 -21.80 -0.29
N VAL A 10 5.02 -20.90 0.36
CA VAL A 10 6.49 -20.86 0.36
C VAL A 10 7.07 -21.50 1.63
N SER A 11 8.35 -21.91 1.55
CA SER A 11 9.06 -22.55 2.67
C SER A 11 9.12 -21.65 3.91
N ASN A 12 9.19 -22.26 5.09
CA ASN A 12 9.26 -21.51 6.35
C ASN A 12 10.50 -20.62 6.45
N LEU A 13 11.64 -21.06 5.91
CA LEU A 13 12.85 -20.25 5.85
C LEU A 13 12.63 -18.95 5.06
N TYR A 14 11.99 -19.05 3.89
CA TYR A 14 11.65 -17.88 3.09
C TYR A 14 10.72 -16.93 3.85
N LYS A 15 9.71 -17.45 4.55
CA LYS A 15 8.79 -16.64 5.39
C LYS A 15 9.55 -15.89 6.49
N ILE A 16 10.54 -16.52 7.12
CA ILE A 16 11.37 -15.88 8.16
C ILE A 16 12.18 -14.74 7.54
N LEU A 17 12.87 -14.99 6.41
CA LEU A 17 13.66 -13.96 5.72
C LEU A 17 12.77 -12.79 5.27
N ALA A 18 11.63 -13.06 4.63
CA ALA A 18 10.67 -12.05 4.22
C ALA A 18 10.15 -11.24 5.41
N ARG A 19 9.92 -11.87 6.57
CA ARG A 19 9.51 -11.16 7.79
C ARG A 19 10.60 -10.24 8.33
N VAL A 20 11.86 -10.66 8.28
CA VAL A 20 12.99 -9.81 8.68
C VAL A 20 13.10 -8.59 7.76
N LEU A 21 13.00 -8.80 6.44
CA LEU A 21 13.03 -7.71 5.46
C LEU A 21 11.84 -6.76 5.64
N SER A 22 10.63 -7.29 5.78
CA SER A 22 9.42 -6.49 6.02
C SER A 22 9.54 -5.61 7.26
N ARG A 23 10.09 -6.13 8.38
CA ARG A 23 10.31 -5.34 9.59
C ARG A 23 11.31 -4.20 9.39
N ARG A 24 12.38 -4.44 8.63
CA ARG A 24 13.34 -3.39 8.25
C ARG A 24 12.72 -2.35 7.34
N LEU A 25 11.89 -2.76 6.40
CA LEU A 25 11.17 -1.83 5.54
C LEU A 25 10.17 -0.99 6.35
N SER A 26 9.46 -1.59 7.30
CA SER A 26 8.50 -0.89 8.16
C SER A 26 9.12 0.24 9.00
N SER A 27 10.44 0.21 9.28
CA SER A 27 11.06 1.30 10.03
C SER A 27 11.27 2.56 9.19
N CYS A 28 11.42 2.44 7.86
CA CYS A 28 11.63 3.59 6.97
C CYS A 28 10.43 3.91 6.07
N ILE A 29 9.46 3.00 5.92
CA ILE A 29 8.35 3.17 4.97
C ILE A 29 7.54 4.44 5.23
N LYS A 30 7.44 4.90 6.48
CA LYS A 30 6.73 6.13 6.86
C LYS A 30 7.34 7.41 6.30
N GLU A 31 8.63 7.38 5.95
CA GLU A 31 9.32 8.50 5.31
C GLU A 31 9.10 8.51 3.80
N VAL A 32 8.72 7.36 3.24
CA VAL A 32 8.55 7.15 1.79
C VAL A 32 7.09 7.31 1.37
N VAL A 33 6.14 6.91 2.22
CA VAL A 33 4.70 6.90 1.91
C VAL A 33 3.96 8.03 2.61
N ASP A 34 2.91 8.52 1.95
CA ASP A 34 2.08 9.60 2.46
C ASP A 34 1.34 9.24 3.77
N ILE A 35 1.04 10.25 4.59
CA ILE A 35 0.24 10.11 5.80
C ILE A 35 -1.17 9.56 5.52
N ASN A 36 -1.66 9.64 4.29
CA ASN A 36 -2.95 9.11 3.87
C ASN A 36 -2.92 7.63 3.46
N LEU A 37 -1.78 6.94 3.59
CA LEU A 37 -1.73 5.48 3.45
C LEU A 37 -2.23 4.81 4.74
N PHE A 38 -3.45 4.25 4.71
CA PHE A 38 -4.07 3.58 5.86
C PHE A 38 -3.80 2.07 5.91
N ALA A 39 -3.67 1.42 4.75
CA ALA A 39 -3.37 -0.01 4.69
C ALA A 39 -1.90 -0.28 5.05
N PHE A 40 -1.64 -1.42 5.70
CA PHE A 40 -0.30 -1.92 6.03
C PHE A 40 0.58 -0.97 6.85
N THR A 41 0.00 0.06 7.47
CA THR A 41 0.72 1.03 8.31
C THR A 41 0.46 0.73 9.79
N PRO A 42 1.50 0.50 10.62
CA PRO A 42 1.31 0.27 12.04
C PRO A 42 0.59 1.44 12.71
N GLY A 43 -0.48 1.13 13.45
CA GLY A 43 -1.27 2.12 14.18
C GLY A 43 -2.41 2.77 13.40
N LYS A 44 -2.62 2.40 12.13
CA LYS A 44 -3.79 2.80 11.35
C LYS A 44 -4.71 1.62 11.10
N GLN A 45 -6.01 1.86 11.16
CA GLN A 45 -7.05 0.89 10.88
C GLN A 45 -7.76 1.24 9.57
N ILE A 46 -8.29 0.22 8.90
CA ILE A 46 -9.08 0.43 7.68
C ILE A 46 -10.35 1.25 7.96
N ALA A 47 -10.87 1.19 9.19
CA ALA A 47 -12.00 1.99 9.65
C ALA A 47 -11.68 3.50 9.66
N ASP A 48 -10.44 3.89 9.96
CA ASP A 48 -10.02 5.30 9.96
C ASP A 48 -10.19 5.92 8.57
N CYS A 49 -9.85 5.17 7.51
CA CYS A 49 -10.04 5.58 6.13
C CYS A 49 -11.52 5.83 5.80
N ALA A 50 -12.41 4.93 6.25
CA ALA A 50 -13.85 5.08 6.05
C ALA A 50 -14.42 6.28 6.81
N LEU A 51 -13.94 6.53 8.03
CA LEU A 51 -14.35 7.67 8.84
C LEU A 51 -13.95 9.00 8.17
N ILE A 52 -12.68 9.12 7.74
CA ILE A 52 -12.18 10.33 7.07
C ILE A 52 -12.94 10.58 5.76
N ALA A 53 -13.23 9.52 4.98
CA ALA A 53 -14.02 9.66 3.77
C ALA A 53 -15.45 10.19 4.07
N ASN A 54 -16.09 9.69 5.12
CA ASN A 54 -17.41 10.17 5.54
C ASN A 54 -17.35 11.65 5.97
N GLU A 55 -16.36 12.06 6.76
CA GLU A 55 -16.19 13.45 7.17
C GLU A 55 -16.01 14.41 5.98
N VAL A 56 -15.26 13.99 4.96
CA VAL A 56 -15.09 14.77 3.72
C VAL A 56 -16.42 14.91 2.98
N VAL A 57 -17.20 13.83 2.87
CA VAL A 57 -18.52 13.86 2.23
C VAL A 57 -19.48 14.77 2.99
N ASP A 58 -19.53 14.64 4.31
CA ASP A 58 -20.39 15.46 5.18
C ASP A 58 -20.02 16.96 5.07
N ASP A 59 -18.73 17.29 5.01
CA ASP A 59 -18.29 18.68 4.84
C ASP A 59 -18.69 19.26 3.47
N LEU A 60 -18.60 18.46 2.39
CA LEU A 60 -19.04 18.85 1.06
C LEU A 60 -20.54 19.15 1.01
N ILE A 61 -21.36 18.29 1.63
CA ILE A 61 -22.81 18.46 1.73
C ILE A 61 -23.14 19.73 2.51
N ARG A 62 -22.53 19.92 3.69
CA ARG A 62 -22.73 21.09 4.55
C ARG A 62 -22.37 22.40 3.83
N LYS A 63 -21.30 22.39 3.03
CA LYS A 63 -20.84 23.56 2.26
C LYS A 63 -21.56 23.73 0.93
N LYS A 64 -22.50 22.85 0.57
CA LYS A 64 -23.22 22.81 -0.72
C LYS A 64 -22.25 22.86 -1.92
N LYS A 65 -21.09 22.20 -1.79
CA LYS A 65 -20.08 22.15 -2.86
C LYS A 65 -20.33 20.95 -3.74
N GLN A 66 -20.31 21.16 -5.05
CA GLN A 66 -20.29 20.07 -6.01
C GLN A 66 -18.90 19.45 -6.03
N ALA A 67 -18.84 18.12 -5.96
CA ALA A 67 -17.60 17.35 -5.98
C ALA A 67 -17.84 15.99 -6.63
N ILE A 68 -16.76 15.37 -7.11
CA ILE A 68 -16.76 14.02 -7.69
C ILE A 68 -15.90 13.14 -6.80
N ILE A 69 -16.43 11.97 -6.42
CA ILE A 69 -15.68 10.95 -5.70
C ILE A 69 -15.19 9.92 -6.72
N PHE A 70 -13.87 9.78 -6.82
CA PHE A 70 -13.25 8.79 -7.70
C PHE A 70 -12.75 7.60 -6.88
N LYS A 71 -13.31 6.42 -7.14
CA LYS A 71 -12.90 5.16 -6.52
C LYS A 71 -12.17 4.30 -7.55
N ALA A 72 -10.86 4.19 -7.41
CA ALA A 72 -10.01 3.30 -8.21
C ALA A 72 -9.68 2.02 -7.43
N ASN A 73 -9.56 0.90 -8.14
CA ASN A 73 -9.03 -0.34 -7.59
C ASN A 73 -8.14 -1.01 -8.64
N PHE A 74 -7.03 -1.61 -8.19
CA PHE A 74 -6.12 -2.34 -9.07
C PHE A 74 -6.51 -3.82 -9.11
N SER A 75 -6.76 -4.36 -10.30
CA SER A 75 -6.99 -5.79 -10.49
C SER A 75 -5.67 -6.54 -10.31
N LYS A 76 -5.69 -7.58 -9.46
CA LYS A 76 -4.55 -8.48 -9.24
C LYS A 76 -3.22 -7.74 -9.01
N ALA A 77 -3.23 -6.73 -8.15
CA ALA A 77 -2.10 -5.79 -7.98
C ALA A 77 -0.73 -6.46 -7.73
N PHE A 78 -0.70 -7.62 -7.07
CA PHE A 78 0.54 -8.37 -6.85
C PHE A 78 0.99 -9.21 -8.05
N ASP A 79 0.07 -9.58 -8.94
CA ASP A 79 0.35 -10.35 -10.15
C ASP A 79 0.67 -9.42 -11.34
N THR A 80 0.21 -8.16 -11.30
CA THR A 80 0.29 -7.18 -12.40
C THR A 80 1.34 -6.10 -12.19
N VAL A 81 2.09 -6.12 -11.08
CA VAL A 81 3.13 -5.13 -10.80
C VAL A 81 4.29 -5.29 -11.80
N ASP A 82 4.73 -4.17 -12.40
CA ASP A 82 5.93 -4.14 -13.21
C ASP A 82 7.17 -4.07 -12.31
N TRP A 83 8.06 -5.05 -12.45
CA TRP A 83 9.25 -5.19 -11.61
C TRP A 83 10.30 -4.10 -11.88
N ASN A 84 10.41 -3.61 -13.12
CA ASN A 84 11.35 -2.53 -13.44
C ASN A 84 10.87 -1.22 -12.82
N PHE A 85 9.56 -0.95 -12.87
CA PHE A 85 8.97 0.20 -12.21
C PHE A 85 9.17 0.15 -10.70
N LEU A 86 9.03 -1.03 -10.08
CA LEU A 86 9.28 -1.20 -8.65
C LEU A 86 10.74 -0.92 -8.30
N ASP A 87 11.69 -1.43 -9.07
CA ASP A 87 13.12 -1.16 -8.87
C ASP A 87 13.46 0.32 -8.98
N LEU A 88 12.97 0.99 -10.04
CA LEU A 88 13.13 2.44 -10.23
C LEU A 88 12.51 3.24 -9.08
N SER A 89 11.35 2.82 -8.56
CA SER A 89 10.70 3.47 -7.42
C SER A 89 11.53 3.33 -6.14
N LEU A 90 12.12 2.15 -5.91
CA LEU A 90 13.02 1.93 -4.77
C LEU A 90 14.30 2.76 -4.91
N GLU A 91 14.85 2.88 -6.12
CA GLU A 91 16.01 3.74 -6.38
C GLU A 91 15.71 5.21 -6.11
N ALA A 92 14.59 5.73 -6.63
CA ALA A 92 14.16 7.11 -6.45
C ALA A 92 13.88 7.46 -4.98
N THR A 93 13.50 6.48 -4.17
CA THR A 93 13.25 6.63 -2.72
C THR A 93 14.48 6.36 -1.87
N GLY A 94 15.66 6.18 -2.49
CA GLY A 94 16.95 6.11 -1.80
C GLY A 94 17.38 4.72 -1.37
N PHE A 95 16.70 3.64 -1.80
CA PHE A 95 17.14 2.28 -1.50
C PHE A 95 18.38 1.91 -2.31
N GLY A 96 19.46 1.58 -1.59
CA GLY A 96 20.73 1.20 -2.20
C GLY A 96 20.66 -0.12 -2.99
N ALA A 97 21.61 -0.31 -3.91
CA ALA A 97 21.66 -1.46 -4.82
C ALA A 97 21.66 -2.83 -4.11
N ARG A 98 22.10 -2.92 -2.84
CA ARG A 98 22.03 -4.16 -2.07
C ARG A 98 20.60 -4.58 -1.73
N TRP A 99 19.70 -3.62 -1.51
CA TRP A 99 18.30 -3.88 -1.22
C TRP A 99 17.49 -4.22 -2.48
N ARG A 100 17.93 -3.66 -3.61
CA ARG A 100 17.29 -3.80 -4.93
C ARG A 100 17.75 -5.02 -5.73
N LYS A 101 18.68 -5.82 -5.17
CA LYS A 101 19.25 -7.05 -5.78
C LYS A 101 18.63 -8.31 -5.22
#